data_AF-A0A2M6GDV4-F1
#
_entry.id   AF-A0A2M6GDV4-F1
#
_cell.length_a   1.000
_cell.length_b   1.000
_cell.length_c   1.000
_cell.angle_alpha   90.00
_cell.angle_beta   90.00
_cell.angle_gamma   90.00
#
_symmetry.space_group_name_H-M   'P 1'
#
loop_
_entity.id
_entity.type
_entity.pdbx_description
1 polymer ?
#
loop_
_entity_poly.entity_id
_entity_poly.type
_entity_poly.pdbx_seq_one_letter_code
_entity_poly.pdbx_strand_id
1 'polypeptide(L)'
;MKELDKFEFPEELKPDFEKAKRLEWITIAYLISTALTVYLTMGNSQAMKTAWFEDVLSLTPSISFLIASRIFMKSPNNEFPYGYHRVVSIAFLCSALALFSVGGFLVIDSIITLVKQEHATIGTVVLFGHQIWLGYLMIAAMLYSTYPAMLLGKKKLPLAKKLHEKNLFTDANM
;
A
#
# COMPACT_ATOMS: atom_id res chain seq x y z
N MET A 1 -1.23 16.14 40.44
CA MET A 1 -0.76 15.82 39.08
C MET A 1 -1.91 16.13 38.14
N LYS A 2 -1.77 17.15 37.29
CA LYS A 2 -2.83 17.52 36.32
C LYS A 2 -3.03 16.37 35.35
N GLU A 3 -4.29 16.00 35.13
CA GLU A 3 -4.68 15.11 34.03
C GLU A 3 -4.07 15.66 32.74
N LEU A 4 -3.31 14.81 32.04
CA LEU A 4 -2.88 15.08 30.67
C LEU A 4 -4.14 15.02 29.81
N ASP A 5 -4.84 16.15 29.80
CA ASP A 5 -6.03 16.39 29.03
C ASP A 5 -5.64 16.25 27.55
N LYS A 6 -5.88 15.03 27.05
CA LYS A 6 -6.09 14.70 25.66
C LYS A 6 -5.15 15.42 24.69
N PHE A 7 -4.04 14.73 24.36
CA PHE A 7 -3.29 14.94 23.12
C PHE A 7 -4.13 14.60 21.86
N GLU A 8 -5.45 14.81 21.92
CA GLU A 8 -6.43 14.33 20.98
C GLU A 8 -6.77 15.51 20.08
N PHE A 9 -6.58 15.32 18.77
CA PHE A 9 -7.00 16.23 17.69
C PHE A 9 -8.08 17.26 18.08
N PRO A 10 -7.92 18.54 17.70
CA PRO A 10 -8.96 19.55 17.85
C PRO A 10 -10.33 18.97 17.48
N GLU A 11 -11.37 19.25 18.27
CA GLU A 11 -12.68 18.60 18.08
C GLU A 11 -13.23 18.76 16.66
N GLU A 12 -12.86 19.86 16.00
CA GLU A 12 -13.15 20.17 14.60
C GLU A 12 -12.55 19.18 13.59
N LEU A 13 -11.41 18.54 13.93
CA LEU A 13 -10.66 17.62 13.06
C LEU A 13 -10.96 16.14 13.33
N LYS A 14 -11.58 15.80 14.47
CA LYS A 14 -12.05 14.43 14.77
C LYS A 14 -12.91 13.79 13.67
N PRO A 15 -13.91 14.48 13.07
CA PRO A 15 -14.71 13.88 12.00
C PRO A 15 -13.90 13.60 10.73
N ASP A 16 -12.96 14.47 10.39
CA ASP A 16 -12.06 14.29 9.23
C ASP A 16 -11.10 13.11 9.47
N PHE A 17 -10.63 12.92 10.70
CA PHE A 17 -9.78 11.79 11.08
C PHE A 17 -10.51 10.44 11.00
N GLU A 18 -11.74 10.35 11.50
CA GLU A 18 -12.54 9.11 11.37
C GLU A 18 -12.91 8.82 9.92
N LYS A 19 -13.13 9.85 9.11
CA LYS A 19 -13.34 9.70 7.66
C LYS A 19 -12.07 9.18 6.97
N ALA A 20 -10.89 9.68 7.34
CA ALA A 20 -9.61 9.20 6.83
C ALA A 20 -9.40 7.71 7.17
N LYS A 21 -9.65 7.30 8.41
CA LYS A 21 -9.58 5.88 8.82
C LYS A 21 -10.49 4.97 8.01
N ARG A 22 -11.74 5.40 7.75
CA ARG A 22 -12.68 4.63 6.91
C ARG A 22 -12.19 4.50 5.47
N LEU A 23 -11.68 5.60 4.89
CA LEU A 23 -11.11 5.58 3.54
C LEU A 23 -9.86 4.69 3.45
N GLU A 24 -9.05 4.66 4.50
CA GLU A 24 -7.86 3.78 4.55
C GLU A 24 -8.22 2.31 4.60
N TRP A 25 -9.20 1.91 5.40
CA TRP A 25 -9.70 0.53 5.38
C TRP A 25 -10.24 0.12 4.01
N ILE A 26 -10.97 1.01 3.34
CA ILE A 26 -11.44 0.77 1.96
C ILE A 26 -10.25 0.61 1.02
N THR A 27 -9.19 1.39 1.21
CA THR A 27 -8.01 1.34 0.35
C THR A 27 -7.22 0.07 0.55
N ILE A 28 -7.04 -0.40 1.78
CA ILE A 28 -6.39 -1.68 2.04
C ILE A 28 -7.18 -2.82 1.42
N ALA A 29 -8.50 -2.86 1.61
CA ALA A 29 -9.34 -3.89 1.01
C ALA A 29 -9.24 -3.87 -0.53
N TYR A 30 -9.20 -2.68 -1.11
CA TYR A 30 -9.03 -2.47 -2.54
C TYR A 30 -7.64 -2.90 -3.04
N LEU A 31 -6.55 -2.47 -2.40
CA LEU A 31 -5.18 -2.84 -2.76
C LEU A 31 -4.93 -4.34 -2.62
N ILE A 32 -5.54 -5.00 -1.62
CA ILE A 32 -5.53 -6.46 -1.52
C ILE A 32 -6.26 -7.09 -2.70
N SER A 33 -7.42 -6.54 -3.08
CA SER A 33 -8.18 -7.00 -4.24
C SER A 33 -7.38 -6.82 -5.55
N THR A 34 -6.71 -5.67 -5.76
CA THR A 34 -5.90 -5.44 -6.95
C THR A 34 -4.70 -6.38 -6.98
N ALA A 35 -3.97 -6.51 -5.87
CA ALA A 35 -2.85 -7.44 -5.76
C ALA A 35 -3.28 -8.89 -6.08
N LEU A 36 -4.44 -9.33 -5.61
CA LEU A 36 -5.00 -10.64 -5.97
C LEU A 36 -5.34 -10.75 -7.46
N THR A 37 -6.00 -9.75 -8.03
CA THR A 37 -6.34 -9.74 -9.47
C THR A 37 -5.09 -9.74 -10.35
N VAL A 38 -4.09 -8.92 -10.03
CA VAL A 38 -2.83 -8.85 -10.75
C VAL A 38 -2.07 -10.17 -10.61
N TYR A 39 -2.01 -10.77 -9.40
CA TYR A 39 -1.38 -12.07 -9.19
C TYR A 39 -2.00 -13.17 -10.07
N LEU A 40 -3.33 -13.26 -10.09
CA LEU A 40 -4.05 -14.27 -10.87
C LEU A 40 -3.88 -14.07 -12.39
N THR A 41 -3.66 -12.84 -12.83
CA THR A 41 -3.51 -12.49 -14.24
C THR A 41 -2.06 -12.33 -14.69
N MET A 42 -1.07 -12.41 -13.79
CA MET A 42 0.34 -12.14 -14.06
C MET A 42 0.95 -13.11 -15.09
N GLY A 43 0.63 -14.40 -14.99
CA GLY A 43 1.27 -15.44 -15.81
C GLY A 43 2.80 -15.38 -15.72
N ASN A 44 3.48 -15.42 -16.86
CA ASN A 44 4.94 -15.29 -16.97
C ASN A 44 5.43 -13.85 -17.23
N SER A 45 4.54 -12.85 -17.17
CA SER A 45 4.92 -11.47 -17.50
C SER A 45 5.74 -10.83 -16.37
N GLN A 46 6.99 -10.47 -16.68
CA GLN A 46 7.85 -9.74 -15.75
C GLN A 46 7.29 -8.34 -15.40
N ALA A 47 6.64 -7.67 -16.36
CA ALA A 47 5.99 -6.38 -16.09
C ALA A 47 4.86 -6.52 -15.05
N MET A 48 4.05 -7.58 -15.16
CA MET A 48 2.99 -7.84 -14.18
C MET A 48 3.55 -8.26 -12.82
N LYS A 49 4.71 -8.93 -12.78
CA LYS A 49 5.45 -9.17 -11.52
C LYS A 49 5.79 -7.88 -10.82
N THR A 50 6.42 -6.95 -11.52
CA THR A 50 6.77 -5.65 -10.95
C THR A 50 5.53 -4.89 -10.47
N ALA A 51 4.46 -4.84 -11.26
CA ALA A 51 3.20 -4.20 -10.87
C ALA A 51 2.57 -4.83 -9.62
N TRP A 52 2.63 -6.16 -9.50
CA TRP A 52 2.14 -6.85 -8.31
C TRP A 52 2.93 -6.49 -7.05
N PHE A 53 4.26 -6.42 -7.16
CA PHE A 53 5.09 -5.99 -6.03
C PHE A 53 4.84 -4.53 -5.66
N GLU A 54 4.63 -3.66 -6.64
CA GLU A 54 4.23 -2.27 -6.41
C GLU A 54 2.90 -2.17 -5.65
N ASP A 55 1.87 -2.93 -6.05
CA ASP A 55 0.57 -3.00 -5.34
C ASP A 55 0.76 -3.43 -3.88
N VAL A 56 1.60 -4.43 -3.63
CA VAL A 56 1.90 -4.92 -2.28
C VAL A 56 2.65 -3.88 -1.46
N LEU A 57 3.64 -3.20 -2.06
CA LEU A 57 4.41 -2.15 -1.38
C LEU A 57 3.53 -0.92 -1.07
N SER A 58 2.55 -0.64 -1.94
CA SER A 58 1.58 0.45 -1.76
C SER A 58 0.63 0.23 -0.57
N LEU A 59 0.52 -0.99 -0.04
CA LEU A 59 -0.16 -1.23 1.24
C LEU A 59 0.59 -0.65 2.44
N THR A 60 1.89 -0.39 2.32
CA THR A 60 2.75 -0.01 3.44
C THR A 60 2.33 1.30 4.09
N PRO A 61 2.09 2.41 3.35
CA PRO A 61 1.60 3.65 3.94
C PRO A 61 0.20 3.52 4.54
N SER A 62 -0.72 2.81 3.89
CA SER A 62 -2.09 2.58 4.37
C SER A 62 -2.11 1.85 5.72
N ILE A 63 -1.35 0.74 5.80
CA ILE A 63 -1.21 -0.04 7.03
C ILE A 63 -0.49 0.78 8.11
N SER A 64 0.56 1.51 7.73
CA SER A 64 1.30 2.37 8.66
C SER A 64 0.43 3.47 9.25
N PHE A 65 -0.47 4.08 8.46
CA PHE A 65 -1.44 5.04 8.95
C PHE A 65 -2.40 4.42 9.97
N LEU A 66 -2.99 3.26 9.68
CA LEU A 66 -3.90 2.59 10.62
C LEU A 66 -3.19 2.15 11.91
N ILE A 67 -2.00 1.58 11.80
CA ILE A 67 -1.20 1.20 12.96
C ILE A 67 -0.82 2.43 13.78
N ALA A 68 -0.34 3.50 13.13
CA ALA A 68 -0.02 4.76 13.79
C ALA A 68 -1.26 5.34 14.50
N SER A 69 -2.42 5.32 13.85
CA SER A 69 -3.69 5.77 14.45
C SER A 69 -4.05 5.00 15.73
N ARG A 70 -3.57 3.77 15.89
CA ARG A 70 -3.80 2.93 17.08
C ARG A 70 -2.69 3.06 18.13
N ILE A 71 -1.43 3.10 17.70
CA ILE A 71 -0.26 3.08 18.59
C ILE A 71 0.08 4.47 19.12
N PHE A 72 -0.10 5.52 18.31
CA PHE A 72 0.21 6.89 18.72
C PHE A 72 -0.69 7.38 19.86
N MET A 73 -1.86 6.73 20.06
CA MET A 73 -2.76 6.97 21.19
C MET A 73 -2.34 6.26 22.50
N LYS A 74 -1.23 5.49 22.51
CA LYS A 74 -0.81 4.74 23.70
C LYS A 74 -0.01 5.65 24.64
N SER A 75 -0.54 5.87 25.85
CA SER A 75 0.14 6.66 26.89
C SER A 75 1.51 6.07 27.27
N PRO A 76 2.49 6.91 27.66
CA PRO A 76 3.76 6.47 28.22
C PRO A 76 3.57 5.48 29.37
N ASN A 77 4.46 4.48 29.49
CA ASN A 77 4.45 3.49 30.56
C ASN A 77 5.79 3.45 31.29
N ASN A 78 5.91 2.65 32.35
CA ASN A 78 7.14 2.58 33.16
C ASN A 78 8.37 2.08 32.38
N GLU A 79 8.17 1.30 31.31
CA GLU A 79 9.27 0.82 30.43
C GLU A 79 9.70 1.86 29.40
N PHE A 80 8.79 2.73 28.97
CA PHE A 80 9.02 3.81 28.02
C PHE A 80 8.56 5.15 28.63
N PRO A 81 9.32 5.72 29.58
CA PRO A 81 8.93 6.94 30.31
C PRO A 81 8.78 8.16 29.40
N TYR A 82 9.53 8.17 28.29
CA TYR A 82 9.48 9.21 27.25
C TYR A 82 8.50 8.88 26.12
N GLY A 83 7.69 7.83 26.24
CA GLY A 83 6.77 7.37 25.20
C GLY A 83 7.45 6.62 24.04
N TYR A 84 6.66 6.27 23.02
CA TYR A 84 7.06 5.38 21.93
C TYR A 84 7.54 6.13 20.66
N HIS A 85 8.05 7.35 20.76
CA HIS A 85 8.37 8.19 19.60
C HIS A 85 9.36 7.55 18.60
N ARG A 86 10.31 6.72 19.07
CA ARG A 86 11.30 6.03 18.20
C ARG A 86 10.72 4.87 17.38
N VAL A 87 9.52 4.38 17.73
CA VAL A 87 8.88 3.27 16.99
C VAL A 87 8.65 3.65 15.53
N VAL A 88 8.34 4.92 15.24
CA VAL A 88 8.17 5.42 13.87
C VAL A 88 9.45 5.27 13.05
N SER A 89 10.61 5.63 13.62
CA SER A 89 11.91 5.48 12.95
C SER A 89 12.28 4.02 12.70
N ILE A 90 12.00 3.12 13.65
CA ILE A 90 12.23 1.67 13.50
C ILE A 90 11.34 1.11 12.39
N ALA A 91 10.05 1.45 12.40
CA ALA A 91 9.11 1.02 11.36
C ALA A 91 9.53 1.52 9.96
N PHE A 92 10.01 2.76 9.86
CA PHE A 92 10.53 3.32 8.61
C PHE A 92 11.77 2.56 8.11
N LEU A 93 12.72 2.26 8.99
CA LEU A 93 13.92 1.48 8.64
C LEU A 93 13.54 0.07 8.15
N CYS A 94 12.62 -0.61 8.84
CA CYS A 94 12.12 -1.92 8.43
C CYS A 94 11.44 -1.87 7.04
N SER A 95 10.64 -0.82 6.79
CA SER A 95 9.97 -0.63 5.49
C SER A 95 10.97 -0.36 4.36
N ALA A 96 11.96 0.50 4.61
CA ALA A 96 13.03 0.79 3.65
C ALA A 96 13.86 -0.46 3.33
N LEU A 97 14.19 -1.27 4.34
CA LEU A 97 14.90 -2.53 4.14
C LEU A 97 14.06 -3.52 3.32
N ALA A 98 12.77 -3.67 3.63
CA ALA A 98 11.87 -4.53 2.85
C ALA A 98 11.79 -4.09 1.37
N LEU A 99 11.60 -2.79 1.13
CA LEU A 99 11.58 -2.21 -0.22
C LEU A 99 12.90 -2.48 -0.96
N PHE A 100 14.04 -2.28 -0.30
CA PHE A 100 15.35 -2.55 -0.87
C PHE A 100 15.53 -4.04 -1.21
N SER A 101 15.13 -4.94 -0.31
CA SER A 101 15.20 -6.39 -0.55
C SER A 101 14.32 -6.83 -1.72
N VAL A 102 13.08 -6.34 -1.80
CA VAL A 102 12.15 -6.65 -2.90
C VAL A 102 12.67 -6.11 -4.22
N GLY A 103 13.15 -4.86 -4.25
CA GLY A 103 13.74 -4.25 -5.44
C GLY A 103 15.00 -5.01 -5.90
N GLY A 104 15.89 -5.37 -4.97
CA GLY A 104 17.07 -6.18 -5.27
C GLY A 104 16.73 -7.55 -5.83
N PHE A 105 15.73 -8.22 -5.25
CA PHE A 105 15.21 -9.48 -5.78
C PHE A 105 14.69 -9.33 -7.21
N LEU A 106 13.90 -8.30 -7.51
CA LEU A 106 13.38 -8.03 -8.85
C LEU A 106 14.48 -7.75 -9.88
N VAL A 107 15.52 -7.02 -9.50
CA VAL A 107 16.68 -6.76 -10.37
C VAL A 107 17.39 -8.07 -10.71
N ILE A 108 17.66 -8.90 -9.71
CA ILE A 108 18.33 -10.20 -9.92
C ILE A 108 17.46 -11.12 -10.79
N ASP A 109 16.16 -11.24 -10.50
CA ASP A 109 15.22 -12.05 -11.30
C ASP A 109 15.20 -11.57 -12.76
N SER A 110 15.11 -10.26 -12.98
CA SER A 110 15.10 -9.65 -14.31
C SER A 110 16.39 -9.91 -15.08
N ILE A 111 17.55 -9.81 -14.42
CA ILE A 111 18.86 -10.11 -15.04
C ILE A 111 18.94 -11.60 -15.42
N ILE A 112 18.50 -12.50 -14.54
CA ILE A 112 18.50 -13.95 -14.82
C ILE A 112 17.60 -14.26 -16.02
N THR A 113 16.38 -13.74 -16.06
CA THR A 113 15.45 -13.90 -17.19
C THR A 113 16.07 -13.36 -18.49
N LEU A 114 16.74 -12.20 -18.43
CA LEU A 114 17.41 -11.60 -19.59
C LEU A 114 18.58 -12.46 -20.10
N VAL A 115 19.45 -12.94 -19.22
CA VAL A 115 20.60 -13.79 -19.59
C VAL A 115 20.14 -15.12 -20.17
N LYS A 116 19.07 -15.71 -19.63
CA LYS A 116 18.48 -16.95 -20.14
C LYS A 116 17.73 -16.78 -21.47
N GLN A 117 17.59 -15.54 -21.95
CA GLN A 117 16.77 -15.21 -23.13
C GLN A 117 15.35 -15.80 -23.03
N GLU A 118 14.81 -15.83 -21.80
CA GLU A 118 13.44 -16.29 -21.57
C GLU A 118 12.48 -15.25 -22.16
N HIS A 119 11.93 -15.56 -23.33
CA HIS A 119 10.86 -14.77 -23.91
C HIS A 119 9.57 -15.05 -23.14
N ALA A 120 9.27 -14.17 -22.18
CA ALA A 120 8.01 -14.17 -21.43
C ALA A 120 6.84 -14.15 -22.43
N THR A 121 6.28 -15.31 -22.67
CA THR A 121 5.19 -15.49 -23.64
C THR A 121 3.87 -15.35 -22.89
N ILE A 122 3.06 -14.39 -23.32
CA ILE A 122 1.70 -14.23 -22.84
C ILE A 122 0.85 -15.29 -23.52
N GLY A 123 0.65 -16.40 -22.80
CA GLY A 123 -0.17 -17.52 -23.26
C GLY A 123 -1.65 -17.17 -23.37
N THR A 124 -2.44 -18.19 -23.72
CA THR A 124 -3.91 -18.12 -23.69
C THR A 124 -4.43 -18.92 -22.50
N VAL A 125 -5.49 -18.44 -21.88
CA VAL A 125 -6.22 -19.19 -20.84
C VAL A 125 -7.59 -19.60 -21.35
N VAL A 126 -8.05 -20.78 -20.95
CA VAL A 126 -9.40 -21.25 -21.28
C VAL A 126 -10.32 -20.82 -20.15
N LEU A 127 -11.22 -19.88 -20.46
CA LEU A 127 -12.23 -19.35 -19.55
C LEU A 127 -13.60 -19.68 -20.15
N PHE A 128 -14.45 -20.38 -19.38
CA PHE A 128 -15.80 -20.77 -19.82
C PHE A 128 -15.83 -21.53 -21.16
N GLY A 129 -14.80 -22.33 -21.45
CA GLY A 129 -14.68 -23.09 -22.71
C GLY A 129 -14.18 -22.29 -23.91
N HIS A 130 -13.93 -20.99 -23.76
CA HIS A 130 -13.34 -20.14 -24.80
C HIS A 130 -11.88 -19.81 -24.49
N GLN A 131 -11.03 -19.86 -25.52
CA GLN A 131 -9.62 -19.53 -25.42
C GLN A 131 -9.47 -18.00 -25.51
N ILE A 132 -9.13 -17.37 -24.39
CA ILE A 132 -8.93 -15.93 -24.29
C ILE A 132 -7.44 -15.65 -24.18
N TRP A 133 -6.95 -14.67 -24.94
CA TRP A 133 -5.58 -14.21 -24.79
C TRP A 133 -5.41 -13.52 -23.42
N LEU A 134 -4.44 -14.00 -22.64
CA LEU A 134 -4.27 -13.59 -21.25
C LEU A 134 -3.94 -12.09 -21.11
N GLY A 135 -3.40 -11.46 -22.16
CA GLY A 135 -3.15 -10.02 -22.17
C GLY A 135 -4.42 -9.16 -22.09
N TYR A 136 -5.58 -9.63 -22.55
CA TYR A 136 -6.85 -8.92 -22.31
C TYR A 136 -7.20 -8.87 -20.83
N LEU A 137 -6.93 -9.95 -20.10
CA LEU A 137 -7.13 -10.00 -18.64
C LEU A 137 -6.12 -9.12 -17.91
N MET A 138 -4.87 -9.07 -18.38
CA MET A 138 -3.86 -8.15 -17.83
C MET A 138 -4.28 -6.69 -18.00
N ILE A 139 -4.75 -6.31 -19.19
CA ILE A 139 -5.25 -4.95 -19.45
C ILE A 139 -6.42 -4.62 -18.52
N ALA A 140 -7.38 -5.54 -18.39
CA ALA A 140 -8.50 -5.36 -17.47
C ALA A 140 -8.04 -5.22 -16.00
N ALA A 141 -7.06 -6.01 -15.57
CA ALA A 141 -6.47 -5.93 -14.24
C ALA A 141 -5.79 -4.57 -13.99
N MET A 142 -5.03 -4.06 -14.97
CA MET A 142 -4.36 -2.76 -14.86
C MET A 142 -5.35 -1.59 -14.87
N LEU A 143 -6.42 -1.67 -15.66
CA LEU A 143 -7.50 -0.68 -15.62
C LEU A 143 -8.22 -0.70 -14.26
N TYR A 144 -8.46 -1.91 -13.73
CA TYR A 144 -9.06 -2.09 -12.41
C TYR A 144 -8.15 -1.57 -11.29
N SER A 145 -6.82 -1.73 -11.38
CA SER A 145 -5.89 -1.23 -10.35
C SER A 145 -5.68 0.29 -10.42
N THR A 146 -5.71 0.87 -11.62
CA THR A 146 -5.37 2.29 -11.81
C THR A 146 -6.56 3.22 -11.53
N TYR A 147 -7.75 2.88 -12.02
CA TYR A 147 -8.87 3.84 -12.02
C TYR A 147 -9.41 4.18 -10.62
N PRO A 148 -9.75 3.19 -9.76
CA PRO A 148 -10.17 3.46 -8.38
C PRO A 148 -9.06 4.06 -7.51
N ALA A 149 -7.79 3.67 -7.72
CA ALA A 149 -6.65 4.25 -7.00
C ALA A 149 -6.58 5.77 -7.18
N MET A 150 -6.69 6.25 -8.42
CA MET A 150 -6.73 7.69 -8.73
C MET A 150 -7.89 8.42 -8.03
N LEU A 151 -9.06 7.79 -7.93
CA LEU A 151 -10.22 8.38 -7.25
C LEU A 151 -10.04 8.41 -5.72
N LEU A 152 -9.43 7.38 -5.15
CA LEU A 152 -9.13 7.31 -3.71
C LEU A 152 -8.05 8.34 -3.34
N GLY A 153 -6.96 8.44 -4.09
CA GLY A 153 -5.90 9.43 -3.88
C GLY A 153 -6.44 10.87 -3.89
N LYS A 154 -7.28 11.22 -4.88
CA LYS A 154 -7.95 12.53 -4.94
C LYS A 154 -8.81 12.86 -3.72
N LYS A 155 -9.45 11.85 -3.12
CA LYS A 155 -10.27 12.02 -1.91
C LYS A 155 -9.43 12.11 -0.63
N LYS A 156 -8.30 11.40 -0.57
CA LYS A 156 -7.41 11.36 0.59
C LYS A 156 -6.53 12.60 0.71
N LEU A 157 -6.03 13.12 -0.41
CA LEU A 157 -5.12 14.27 -0.44
C LEU A 157 -5.61 15.52 0.34
N PRO A 158 -6.88 15.97 0.23
CA PRO A 158 -7.37 17.10 1.02
C PRO A 158 -7.46 16.78 2.51
N LEU A 159 -7.81 15.54 2.88
CA LEU A 159 -7.85 15.10 4.28
C LEU A 159 -6.43 15.02 4.87
N ALA A 160 -5.47 14.50 4.11
CA ALA A 160 -4.06 14.44 4.50
C ALA A 160 -3.48 15.83 4.80
N LYS A 161 -3.77 16.81 3.94
CA LYS A 161 -3.33 18.20 4.14
C LYS A 161 -3.96 18.85 5.37
N LYS A 162 -5.25 18.63 5.61
CA LYS A 162 -5.95 19.17 6.79
C LYS A 162 -5.48 18.54 8.10
N LEU A 163 -5.24 17.22 8.09
CA LEU A 163 -4.82 16.47 9.26
C LEU A 163 -3.31 16.56 9.51
N HIS A 164 -2.55 17.15 8.57
CA HIS A 164 -1.08 17.14 8.56
C HIS A 164 -0.47 15.73 8.74
N GLU A 165 -1.18 14.72 8.25
CA GLU A 165 -0.81 13.32 8.41
C GLU A 165 0.06 12.84 7.26
N LYS A 166 1.34 12.59 7.56
CA LYS A 166 2.36 12.24 6.55
C LYS A 166 2.08 10.91 5.87
N ASN A 167 1.64 9.90 6.63
CA ASN A 167 1.37 8.56 6.07
C ASN A 167 0.19 8.60 5.10
N LEU A 168 -0.88 9.32 5.46
CA LEU A 168 -2.05 9.54 4.60
C LEU A 168 -1.70 10.36 3.35
N PHE A 169 -0.74 11.29 3.46
CA PHE A 169 -0.25 12.06 2.32
C PHE A 169 0.58 11.20 1.36
N THR A 170 1.46 10.35 1.90
CA THR A 170 2.25 9.42 1.07
C THR A 170 1.34 8.45 0.34
N ASP A 171 0.37 7.85 1.05
CA ASP A 171 -0.63 6.97 0.47
C ASP A 171 -1.41 7.65 -0.66
N ALA A 172 -1.85 8.90 -0.46
CA ALA A 172 -2.62 9.62 -1.46
C ALA A 172 -1.84 9.99 -2.74
N ASN A 173 -0.49 9.88 -2.73
CA ASN A 173 0.38 10.22 -3.86
C ASN A 173 0.98 8.99 -4.56
N MET A 174 0.77 7.78 -4.04
CA MET A 174 1.10 6.53 -4.74
C MET A 174 -0.05 6.15 -5.66
#